data_AF-A0A653DK83-F1
#
_entry.id   AF-A0A653DK83-F1
#
_cell.length_a   1.000
_cell.length_b   1.000
_cell.length_c   1.000
_cell.angle_alpha   90.00
_cell.angle_beta   90.00
_cell.angle_gamma   90.00
#
_symmetry.space_group_name_H-M   'P 1'
#
loop_
_entity.id
_entity.type
_entity.pdbx_description
1 polymer ?
#
loop_
_entity_poly.entity_id
_entity_poly.type
_entity_poly.pdbx_seq_one_letter_code
_entity_poly.pdbx_strand_id
1 'polypeptide(L)' 'MSNLRFADDTTLIAASQKELVALLNILEQQSAEYGLGINYNKTKIESTIIIEQ' A
#
# COMPACT_ATOMS: atom_id res chain seq x y z
N MET A 1 -9.39 -29.75 4.32
CA MET A 1 -9.77 -28.35 4.03
C MET A 1 -8.62 -27.47 4.48
N SER A 2 -7.67 -27.22 3.59
CA SER A 2 -6.46 -26.45 3.90
C SER A 2 -6.79 -24.97 3.76
N ASN A 3 -6.83 -24.23 4.86
CA ASN A 3 -6.95 -22.77 4.83
C ASN A 3 -5.58 -22.19 4.45
N LEU A 4 -5.36 -22.00 3.15
CA LEU A 4 -4.17 -21.33 2.63
C LEU A 4 -4.40 -19.82 2.75
N ARG A 5 -3.79 -19.21 3.76
CA ARG A 5 -3.85 -17.76 3.96
C ARG A 5 -2.71 -17.13 3.16
N PHE A 6 -3.05 -16.53 2.01
CA PHE A 6 -2.11 -15.66 1.30
C PHE A 6 -2.11 -14.31 2.01
N ALA A 7 -0.94 -13.80 2.40
CA ALA A 7 -0.84 -12.44 2.93
C ALA A 7 -0.93 -11.45 1.75
N ASP A 8 -1.83 -10.47 1.85
CA ASP A 8 -2.11 -9.42 0.85
C ASP A 8 -1.54 -8.05 1.26
N ASP A 9 -0.78 -7.99 2.35
CA ASP A 9 -0.22 -6.73 2.86
C ASP A 9 0.80 -6.13 1.88
N THR A 10 0.59 -4.87 1.51
CA THR A 10 1.48 -4.08 0.64
C THR A 10 1.95 -2.83 1.37
N THR A 11 3.26 -2.57 1.39
CA THR A 11 3.87 -1.37 1.99
C THR A 11 4.38 -0.43 0.90
N LEU A 12 3.98 0.85 0.94
CA LEU A 12 4.47 1.91 0.04
C LEU A 12 5.46 2.82 0.78
N ILE A 13 6.57 3.17 0.12
CA ILE A 13 7.59 4.09 0.64
C ILE A 13 7.75 5.23 -0.36
N ALA A 14 7.70 6.47 0.12
CA ALA A 14 7.85 7.68 -0.67
C ALA A 14 8.60 8.75 0.12
N ALA A 15 9.29 9.65 -0.57
CA ALA A 15 10.00 10.77 0.06
C ALA A 15 9.05 11.92 0.44
N SER A 16 7.81 11.92 -0.06
CA SER A 16 6.82 12.95 0.22
C SER A 16 5.39 12.43 0.19
N GLN A 17 4.47 13.16 0.82
CA GLN A 17 3.04 12.83 0.77
C GLN A 17 2.48 12.87 -0.66
N LYS A 18 2.95 13.81 -1.50
CA LYS A 18 2.50 13.92 -2.89
C LYS A 18 2.88 12.68 -3.70
N GLU A 19 4.10 12.19 -3.50
CA GLU A 19 4.58 10.95 -4.14
C GLU A 19 3.83 9.73 -3.59
N LEU A 20 3.57 9.68 -2.28
CA LEU A 20 2.77 8.61 -1.68
C LEU A 20 1.36 8.53 -2.28
N VAL A 21 0.70 9.68 -2.49
CA VAL A 21 -0.61 9.73 -3.14
C VAL A 21 -0.55 9.26 -4.59
N ALA A 22 0.51 9.62 -5.33
CA ALA A 22 0.70 9.15 -6.70
C ALA A 22 0.88 7.62 -6.75
N LEU A 23 1.69 7.06 -5.85
CA LEU A 23 1.90 5.61 -5.74
C LEU A 23 0.61 4.87 -5.35
N LEU A 24 -0.17 5.45 -4.44
CA LEU A 24 -1.45 4.87 -4.01
C LEU A 24 -2.46 4.81 -5.17
N ASN A 25 -2.56 5.86 -5.99
CA ASN A 25 -3.43 5.86 -7.16
C ASN A 25 -3.03 4.80 -8.19
N ILE A 26 -1.71 4.63 -8.43
CA ILE A 26 -1.21 3.60 -9.33
C ILE A 26 -1.56 2.21 -8.79
N LEU A 27 -1.34 1.97 -7.49
CA LEU A 27 -1.66 0.69 -6.85
C LEU A 27 -3.16 0.39 -6.92
N GLU A 28 -4.02 1.37 -6.70
CA GLU A 28 -5.47 1.22 -6.81
C GLU A 28 -5.89 0.83 -8.24
N GLN A 29 -5.36 1.53 -9.24
CA GLN A 29 -5.65 1.25 -10.65
C GLN A 29 -5.19 -0.17 -11.05
N GLN A 30 -3.97 -0.55 -10.68
CA GLN A 30 -3.45 -1.89 -10.98
C GLN A 30 -4.22 -2.98 -10.24
N SER A 31 -4.59 -2.75 -8.98
CA SER A 31 -5.38 -3.71 -8.20
C SER A 31 -6.75 -3.93 -8.83
N ALA A 32 -7.38 -2.87 -9.34
CA ALA A 32 -8.68 -2.95 -10.01
C ALA A 32 -8.64 -3.82 -11.28
N GLU A 33 -7.52 -3.86 -12.01
CA GLU A 33 -7.34 -4.76 -13.16
C GLU A 33 -7.41 -6.25 -12.76
N TYR A 34 -7.00 -6.58 -11.53
CA TYR A 34 -7.10 -7.92 -10.95
C TYR A 34 -8.42 -8.14 -10.19
N GLY A 35 -9.35 -7.18 -10.21
CA GLY A 35 -10.59 -7.23 -9.43
C GLY A 35 -10.39 -7.08 -7.92
N LEU A 36 -9.24 -6.55 -7.52
CA LEU A 36 -8.86 -6.29 -6.13
C LEU A 36 -9.08 -4.81 -5.79
N GLY A 37 -9.37 -4.51 -4.52
CA GLY A 37 -9.54 -3.15 -4.02
C GLY A 37 -8.71 -2.92 -2.77
N ILE A 38 -8.33 -1.67 -2.53
CA ILE A 38 -7.59 -1.27 -1.33
C ILE A 38 -8.56 -1.15 -0.14
N ASN A 39 -8.22 -1.77 0.98
CA ASN A 39 -8.99 -1.62 2.22
C ASN A 39 -8.47 -0.44 3.05
N TYR A 40 -9.00 0.75 2.78
CA TYR A 40 -8.61 1.98 3.49
C TYR A 40 -8.81 1.95 5.00
N ASN A 41 -9.73 1.13 5.53
CA ASN A 41 -9.93 0.99 6.99
C ASN A 41 -8.77 0.23 7.65
N LYS A 42 -8.03 -0.59 6.89
CA LYS A 42 -6.85 -1.32 7.35
C LYS A 42 -5.55 -0.65 6.94
N THR A 43 -5.57 0.23 5.93
CA THR A 43 -4.39 0.99 5.50
C THR A 43 -3.99 1.99 6.57
N LYS A 44 -2.74 1.89 7.04
CA LYS A 44 -2.13 2.85 7.97
C LYS A 44 -1.04 3.64 7.25
N ILE A 45 -1.08 4.97 7.36
CA ILE A 45 0.01 5.84 6.92
C ILE A 45 0.95 6.05 8.10
N GLU A 46 2.20 5.63 7.95
CA GLU A 46 3.27 5.93 8.89
C GLU A 46 4.30 6.87 8.23
N SER A 47 4.81 7.83 8.98
CA SER A 47 5.88 8.72 8.53
C SER A 47 7.15 8.37 9.27
N THR A 48 8.10 7.77 8.57
CA THR A 48 9.43 7.50 9.10
C THR A 48 10.38 8.59 8.62
N ILE A 49 10.84 9.44 9.53
CA ILE A 49 11.96 10.35 9.25
C ILE A 49 13.21 9.47 9.22
N ILE A 50 13.77 9.24 8.03
CA ILE A 50 15.09 8.63 7.90
C ILE A 50 16.10 9.71 8.27
N ILE A 51 16.61 9.66 9.50
CA ILE A 51 17.77 10.45 9.90
C ILE A 51 18.96 9.69 9.32
N GLU A 52 19.58 10.20 8.26
CA GLU A 52 20.88 9.67 7.81
C GLU A 52 21.88 9.92 8.95
N GLN A 53 22.47 8.83 9.48
CA GLN A 53 23.55 8.89 10.48
C GLN A 53 24.90 9.01 9.81
#